data_AF-A0A1H7Z7F9-F1
#
_entry.id   AF-A0A1H7Z7F9-F1
#
_cell.length_a   1.000
_cell.length_b   1.000
_cell.length_c   1.000
_cell.angle_alpha   90.00
_cell.angle_beta   90.00
_cell.angle_gamma   90.00
#
_symmetry.space_group_name_H-M   'P 1'
#
loop_
_entity.id
_entity.type
_entity.pdbx_description
1 polymer ?
#
loop_
_entity_poly.entity_id
_entity_poly.type
_entity_poly.pdbx_seq_one_letter_code
_entity_poly.pdbx_strand_id
1 'polypeptide(L)'
;MKKLVLAALAASLLFALYPFLPAAGTASAYGNPHGTAFYVALDGNDSNKGTINKPFRTLEKARDAIRALKAQKGLPRGGVTVYLREGRYERVASFELGLQDSGEAGKPVTYTAYPGETVILSGSKQLEKSAFVPVADPAVLNRIIREEARNEVLVADLAALGITDYGKMSRHGYYLANDLSKVPPMELYVGGQGMTLARWPNEGTVQMDEILDPGPTRKDPNGEVHTRGGTFTYTYDRPQYWTQADDIWLDGIFGYSWEWSYNKIASIDTEAKSITLRYGEMSGIFKNWYPDFHFAQNLLEEIDMPGEYYIDRQAGKLYFLPNAEFMTANPSIEVTMLKTPMINALDASHIDFSELILENGRDSAVVFMGGSHMRVLHSRPGAFLVGERIGAGSILCSQLLTDLDSEKALRLYTRLLANLGAAFDDCLLVSGKADGAWAVEAVMALSCPPYVDFEAMKTYYTDPEYSLNNLGEGLYGWMQKKERRSEDGKMQIAHATYEPWFLSCFVQVPDGAERFRKGYMRIQSDVPYAIFLNGEFIPEPELELALKSGLNRLIAILHGNGGNMDFGLVFLHADGSYMKDLEYRMTLDEVEPK
;
A
#
# COMPACT_ATOMS: atom_id res chain seq x y z
N MET A 1 53.23 10.09 -32.69
CA MET A 1 53.43 9.35 -31.43
C MET A 1 52.12 9.44 -30.61
N LYS A 2 51.02 8.68 -30.73
CA LYS A 2 50.65 7.39 -31.34
C LYS A 2 51.70 6.30 -31.17
N LYS A 3 51.36 5.31 -30.33
CA LYS A 3 52.15 4.17 -29.80
C LYS A 3 52.83 4.44 -28.46
N LEU A 4 52.10 4.24 -27.34
CA LEU A 4 52.64 3.71 -26.06
C LEU A 4 51.61 3.51 -24.93
N VAL A 5 50.30 3.75 -25.12
CA VAL A 5 49.28 3.56 -24.05
C VAL A 5 48.33 2.37 -24.28
N LEU A 6 48.47 1.61 -25.37
CA LEU A 6 47.75 0.33 -25.57
C LEU A 6 48.73 -0.84 -25.48
N ALA A 7 49.16 -1.23 -24.28
CA ALA A 7 49.96 -2.45 -24.09
C ALA A 7 49.89 -3.08 -22.68
N ALA A 8 49.00 -2.63 -21.78
CA ALA A 8 48.94 -3.15 -20.41
C ALA A 8 47.59 -3.78 -19.99
N LEU A 9 46.63 -3.96 -20.92
CA LEU A 9 45.32 -4.56 -20.60
C LEU A 9 44.91 -5.69 -21.55
N ALA A 10 45.88 -6.28 -22.26
CA ALA A 10 45.68 -7.40 -23.18
C ALA A 10 46.65 -8.57 -22.88
N ALA A 11 46.75 -8.98 -21.61
CA ALA A 11 47.49 -10.18 -21.20
C ALA A 11 46.97 -10.76 -19.88
N SER A 12 45.67 -11.01 -19.81
CA SER A 12 45.08 -12.02 -18.93
C SER A 12 43.78 -12.51 -19.57
N LEU A 13 43.91 -12.98 -20.81
CA LEU A 13 42.92 -13.79 -21.51
C LEU A 13 43.10 -15.25 -21.06
N LEU A 14 41.96 -15.92 -20.88
CA LEU A 14 41.75 -17.37 -20.93
C LEU A 14 42.21 -18.17 -19.71
N PHE A 15 41.26 -18.64 -18.90
CA PHE A 15 40.89 -20.06 -18.88
C PHE A 15 39.63 -20.29 -18.04
N ALA A 16 38.78 -21.18 -18.53
CA ALA A 16 37.64 -21.83 -17.86
C ALA A 16 36.31 -21.05 -17.77
N LEU A 17 35.60 -21.06 -18.91
CA LEU A 17 34.17 -21.39 -18.92
C LEU A 17 33.93 -22.65 -18.06
N TYR A 18 33.44 -22.49 -16.85
CA TYR A 18 32.65 -23.51 -16.18
C TYR A 18 31.19 -23.08 -16.25
N PRO A 19 30.26 -23.98 -16.62
CA PRO A 19 28.85 -23.67 -16.57
C PRO A 19 28.52 -23.37 -15.10
N PHE A 20 27.85 -22.25 -14.84
CA PHE A 20 27.03 -22.15 -13.64
C PHE A 20 25.94 -23.23 -13.83
N LEU A 21 26.23 -24.43 -13.33
CA LEU A 21 25.18 -25.35 -12.93
C LEU A 21 24.30 -24.53 -11.99
N PRO A 22 22.99 -24.36 -12.28
CA PRO A 22 22.11 -23.90 -11.23
C PRO A 22 22.36 -24.87 -10.07
N ALA A 23 22.64 -24.33 -8.89
CA ALA A 23 22.47 -25.12 -7.68
C ALA A 23 21.10 -25.75 -7.85
N ALA A 24 21.05 -27.09 -7.88
CA ALA A 24 19.83 -27.83 -7.73
C ALA A 24 19.32 -27.49 -6.33
N GLY A 25 18.76 -26.28 -6.18
CA GLY A 25 17.74 -26.00 -5.21
C GLY A 25 16.73 -27.08 -5.50
N THR A 26 16.70 -28.06 -4.60
CA THR A 26 15.65 -29.05 -4.52
C THR A 26 14.37 -28.26 -4.71
N ALA A 27 13.78 -28.36 -5.91
CA ALA A 27 12.38 -28.09 -6.08
C ALA A 27 11.75 -28.94 -4.99
N SER A 28 11.24 -28.30 -3.94
CA SER A 28 10.39 -29.00 -3.01
C SER A 28 9.26 -29.50 -3.89
N ALA A 29 9.33 -30.77 -4.23
CA ALA A 29 8.26 -31.48 -4.86
C ALA A 29 7.14 -31.53 -3.82
N TYR A 30 6.35 -30.46 -3.72
CA TYR A 30 4.97 -30.56 -3.30
C TYR A 30 4.16 -31.17 -4.45
N GLY A 31 4.63 -32.33 -4.94
CA GLY A 31 3.79 -33.28 -5.63
C GLY A 31 2.86 -33.85 -4.58
N ASN A 32 1.61 -33.41 -4.59
CA ASN A 32 0.55 -33.98 -3.76
C ASN A 32 0.45 -35.48 -4.12
N PRO A 33 0.83 -36.43 -3.24
CA PRO A 33 0.91 -37.84 -3.66
C PRO A 33 -0.48 -38.47 -3.90
N HIS A 34 -1.58 -37.74 -3.64
CA HIS A 34 -2.94 -38.27 -3.69
C HIS A 34 -4.04 -37.32 -4.23
N GLY A 35 -3.71 -36.10 -4.69
CA GLY A 35 -4.68 -35.14 -5.24
C GLY A 35 -5.02 -35.38 -6.72
N THR A 36 -6.20 -34.96 -7.17
CA THR A 36 -6.56 -34.94 -8.61
C THR A 36 -6.20 -33.59 -9.22
N ALA A 37 -5.66 -33.56 -10.44
CA ALA A 37 -5.32 -32.33 -11.15
C ALA A 37 -6.16 -32.14 -12.42
N PHE A 38 -6.67 -30.93 -12.63
CA PHE A 38 -7.23 -30.46 -13.88
C PHE A 38 -6.39 -29.31 -14.45
N TYR A 39 -6.44 -29.13 -15.77
CA TYR A 39 -5.69 -28.10 -16.48
C TYR A 39 -6.63 -27.24 -17.32
N VAL A 40 -6.43 -25.93 -17.26
CA VAL A 40 -7.12 -24.92 -18.07
C VAL A 40 -6.07 -24.17 -18.89
N ALA A 41 -6.28 -23.98 -20.19
CA ALA A 41 -5.34 -23.29 -21.07
C ALA A 41 -6.07 -22.43 -22.10
N LEU A 42 -5.43 -21.35 -22.58
CA LEU A 42 -5.96 -20.56 -23.70
C LEU A 42 -6.10 -21.38 -24.99
N ASP A 43 -5.23 -22.38 -25.10
CA ASP A 43 -5.24 -23.55 -25.96
C ASP A 43 -6.47 -24.45 -26.11
N GLY A 44 -7.22 -24.43 -25.01
CA GLY A 44 -7.95 -25.59 -24.54
C GLY A 44 -9.28 -25.80 -25.26
N ASN A 45 -9.98 -26.85 -24.85
CA ASN A 45 -11.34 -27.08 -25.30
C ASN A 45 -12.17 -27.66 -24.16
N ASP A 46 -13.36 -27.12 -23.90
CA ASP A 46 -14.24 -27.58 -22.82
C ASP A 46 -14.87 -28.97 -23.08
N SER A 47 -14.69 -29.54 -24.27
CA SER A 47 -14.97 -30.94 -24.55
C SER A 47 -13.84 -31.89 -24.15
N ASN A 48 -12.66 -31.37 -23.79
CA ASN A 48 -11.53 -32.18 -23.36
C ASN A 48 -11.77 -32.79 -21.97
N LYS A 49 -10.84 -33.63 -21.50
CA LYS A 49 -10.89 -34.26 -20.16
C LYS A 49 -10.20 -33.44 -19.07
N GLY A 50 -9.63 -32.29 -19.39
CA GLY A 50 -8.90 -31.45 -18.43
C GLY A 50 -7.54 -32.01 -18.02
N THR A 51 -6.91 -32.83 -18.85
CA THR A 51 -5.54 -33.33 -18.59
C THR A 51 -4.51 -32.35 -19.13
N ILE A 52 -3.25 -32.45 -18.72
CA ILE A 52 -2.20 -31.53 -19.19
C ILE A 52 -2.06 -31.46 -20.72
N ASN A 53 -2.28 -32.59 -21.42
CA ASN A 53 -2.21 -32.68 -22.88
C ASN A 53 -3.54 -32.36 -23.59
N LYS A 54 -4.65 -32.35 -22.83
CA LYS A 54 -6.01 -32.03 -23.31
C LYS A 54 -6.69 -31.17 -22.24
N PRO A 55 -6.25 -29.91 -22.07
CA PRO A 55 -6.77 -29.02 -21.03
C PRO A 55 -8.16 -28.50 -21.41
N PHE A 56 -8.94 -28.11 -20.40
CA PHE A 56 -10.15 -27.31 -20.59
C PHE A 56 -9.80 -25.92 -21.12
N ARG A 57 -10.78 -25.22 -21.69
CA ARG A 57 -10.64 -23.82 -22.12
C ARG A 57 -10.99 -22.84 -20.99
N THR A 58 -11.94 -23.22 -20.13
CA THR A 58 -12.54 -22.31 -19.14
C THR A 58 -12.42 -22.80 -17.69
N LEU A 59 -12.44 -21.84 -16.75
CA LEU A 59 -12.55 -22.08 -15.31
C LEU A 59 -13.88 -22.77 -14.95
N GLU A 60 -14.97 -22.36 -15.61
CA GLU A 60 -16.31 -22.90 -15.46
C GLU A 60 -16.32 -24.41 -15.71
N LYS A 61 -15.66 -24.84 -16.79
CA LYS A 61 -15.59 -26.26 -17.11
C LYS A 61 -14.80 -27.05 -16.06
N ALA A 62 -13.70 -26.50 -15.55
CA ALA A 62 -12.94 -27.13 -14.47
C ALA A 62 -13.77 -27.27 -13.20
N ARG A 63 -14.50 -26.22 -12.80
CA ARG A 63 -15.46 -26.24 -11.68
C ARG A 63 -16.51 -27.33 -11.88
N ASP A 64 -17.12 -27.40 -13.06
CA ASP A 64 -18.17 -28.38 -13.35
C ASP A 64 -17.63 -29.82 -13.37
N ALA A 65 -16.37 -30.02 -13.78
CA ALA A 65 -15.70 -31.31 -13.67
C ALA A 65 -15.44 -31.72 -12.20
N ILE A 66 -15.09 -30.76 -11.33
CA ILE A 66 -14.96 -30.99 -9.88
C ILE A 66 -16.32 -31.36 -9.27
N ARG A 67 -17.40 -30.66 -9.64
CA ARG A 67 -18.76 -31.00 -9.21
C ARG A 67 -19.14 -32.43 -9.58
N ALA A 68 -18.87 -32.83 -10.83
CA ALA A 68 -19.14 -34.18 -11.30
C ALA A 68 -18.30 -35.24 -10.56
N LEU A 69 -17.01 -34.96 -10.31
CA LEU A 69 -16.14 -35.83 -9.51
C LEU A 69 -16.68 -36.01 -8.08
N LYS A 70 -17.02 -34.90 -7.42
CA LYS A 70 -17.57 -34.88 -6.06
C LYS A 70 -18.87 -35.67 -5.97
N ALA A 71 -19.78 -35.53 -6.94
CA ALA A 71 -21.05 -36.25 -6.98
C ALA A 71 -20.87 -37.78 -7.20
N GLN A 72 -19.87 -38.19 -7.99
CA GLN A 72 -19.67 -39.61 -8.32
C GLN A 72 -18.85 -40.37 -7.29
N LYS A 73 -17.79 -39.75 -6.75
CA LYS A 73 -16.76 -40.44 -5.95
C LYS A 73 -16.36 -39.68 -4.68
N GLY A 74 -16.90 -38.48 -4.46
CA GLY A 74 -16.41 -37.55 -3.44
C GLY A 74 -15.08 -36.90 -3.84
N LEU A 75 -14.62 -35.96 -3.01
CA LEU A 75 -13.29 -35.35 -3.19
C LEU A 75 -12.18 -36.31 -2.72
N PRO A 76 -11.05 -36.41 -3.44
CA PRO A 76 -9.92 -37.23 -3.04
C PRO A 76 -9.17 -36.60 -1.85
N ARG A 77 -8.41 -37.43 -1.11
CA ARG A 77 -7.52 -36.95 -0.04
C ARG A 77 -6.45 -36.03 -0.65
N GLY A 78 -6.23 -34.87 -0.04
CA GLY A 78 -5.34 -33.85 -0.60
C GLY A 78 -6.02 -32.93 -1.64
N GLY A 79 -7.29 -33.17 -1.97
CA GLY A 79 -8.11 -32.23 -2.73
C GLY A 79 -7.94 -32.28 -4.25
N VAL A 80 -8.48 -31.25 -4.92
CA VAL A 80 -8.40 -31.09 -6.37
C VAL A 80 -7.69 -29.79 -6.70
N THR A 81 -6.68 -29.84 -7.57
CA THR A 81 -5.96 -28.66 -8.05
C THR A 81 -6.30 -28.40 -9.52
N VAL A 82 -6.69 -27.18 -9.83
CA VAL A 82 -6.90 -26.67 -11.19
C VAL A 82 -5.71 -25.79 -11.53
N TYR A 83 -4.85 -26.27 -12.43
CA TYR A 83 -3.73 -25.51 -12.96
C TYR A 83 -4.16 -24.70 -14.19
N LEU A 84 -4.03 -23.39 -14.10
CA LEU A 84 -4.20 -22.48 -15.23
C LEU A 84 -2.84 -22.32 -15.92
N ARG A 85 -2.81 -22.55 -17.23
CA ARG A 85 -1.61 -22.34 -18.05
C ARG A 85 -1.41 -20.86 -18.35
N GLU A 86 -0.18 -20.47 -18.68
CA GLU A 86 0.24 -19.12 -18.99
C GLU A 86 -0.74 -18.40 -19.92
N GLY A 87 -1.02 -17.15 -19.57
CA GLY A 87 -1.72 -16.24 -20.45
C GLY A 87 -2.81 -15.42 -19.77
N ARG A 88 -3.49 -14.66 -20.61
CA ARG A 88 -4.53 -13.71 -20.24
C ARG A 88 -5.92 -14.25 -20.56
N TYR A 89 -6.71 -14.45 -19.51
CA TYR A 89 -8.07 -14.96 -19.56
C TYR A 89 -9.05 -13.80 -19.38
N GLU A 90 -9.57 -13.30 -20.49
CA GLU A 90 -10.62 -12.29 -20.47
C GLU A 90 -11.91 -12.83 -19.82
N ARG A 91 -12.48 -12.02 -18.93
CA ARG A 91 -13.67 -12.34 -18.15
C ARG A 91 -14.78 -11.37 -18.52
N VAL A 92 -15.84 -11.91 -19.09
CA VAL A 92 -17.08 -11.16 -19.39
C VAL A 92 -18.14 -11.31 -18.29
N ALA A 93 -17.91 -12.22 -17.34
CA ALA A 93 -18.75 -12.47 -16.17
C ALA A 93 -17.93 -13.00 -15.00
N SER A 94 -18.49 -12.88 -13.80
CA SER A 94 -17.93 -13.44 -12.56
C SER A 94 -17.70 -14.94 -12.67
N PHE A 95 -16.59 -15.42 -12.09
CA PHE A 95 -16.42 -16.84 -11.82
C PHE A 95 -17.22 -17.21 -10.56
N GLU A 96 -18.42 -17.76 -10.78
CA GLU A 96 -19.39 -18.05 -9.72
C GLU A 96 -19.10 -19.38 -9.01
N LEU A 97 -19.03 -19.32 -7.68
CA LEU A 97 -18.87 -20.47 -6.79
C LEU A 97 -19.95 -20.47 -5.71
N GLY A 98 -20.53 -21.64 -5.46
CA GLY A 98 -21.55 -21.85 -4.43
C GLY A 98 -21.16 -22.97 -3.45
N LEU A 99 -22.06 -23.28 -2.52
CA LEU A 99 -21.92 -24.38 -1.55
C LEU A 99 -21.47 -25.70 -2.20
N GLN A 100 -22.01 -26.03 -3.38
CA GLN A 100 -21.68 -27.24 -4.13
C GLN A 100 -20.19 -27.34 -4.53
N ASP A 101 -19.52 -26.19 -4.69
CA ASP A 101 -18.14 -26.07 -5.11
C ASP A 101 -17.13 -26.20 -3.96
N SER A 102 -17.63 -26.23 -2.72
CA SER A 102 -16.80 -26.33 -1.53
C SER A 102 -15.88 -27.55 -1.54
N GLY A 103 -14.65 -27.35 -1.10
CA GLY A 103 -13.79 -28.42 -0.63
C GLY A 103 -14.24 -28.97 0.74
N GLU A 104 -13.41 -29.82 1.33
CA GLU A 104 -13.57 -30.31 2.71
C GLU A 104 -12.22 -30.16 3.45
N ALA A 105 -12.23 -30.25 4.78
CA ALA A 105 -10.99 -30.32 5.56
C ALA A 105 -10.10 -31.47 5.06
N GLY A 106 -8.85 -31.17 4.71
CA GLY A 106 -7.91 -32.13 4.12
C GLY A 106 -8.18 -32.50 2.65
N LYS A 107 -9.17 -31.86 2.01
CA LYS A 107 -9.54 -32.03 0.60
C LYS A 107 -9.95 -30.69 -0.04
N PRO A 108 -9.07 -29.68 -0.06
CA PRO A 108 -9.40 -28.36 -0.61
C PRO A 108 -9.61 -28.42 -2.14
N VAL A 109 -10.26 -27.39 -2.69
CA VAL A 109 -10.23 -27.11 -4.12
C VAL A 109 -9.31 -25.92 -4.37
N THR A 110 -8.29 -26.07 -5.19
CA THR A 110 -7.29 -25.03 -5.44
C THR A 110 -7.31 -24.61 -6.90
N TYR A 111 -7.46 -23.34 -7.21
CA TYR A 111 -7.26 -22.75 -8.54
C TYR A 111 -5.94 -21.99 -8.53
N THR A 112 -4.97 -22.40 -9.35
CA THR A 112 -3.62 -21.84 -9.31
C THR A 112 -2.98 -21.71 -10.68
N ALA A 113 -2.08 -20.76 -10.86
CA ALA A 113 -1.19 -20.78 -12.02
C ALA A 113 -0.34 -22.07 -12.02
N TYR A 114 -0.04 -22.57 -13.22
CA TYR A 114 0.93 -23.64 -13.38
C TYR A 114 2.32 -23.17 -12.95
N PRO A 115 3.14 -24.02 -12.29
CA PRO A 115 4.41 -23.57 -11.71
C PRO A 115 5.32 -22.87 -12.73
N GLY A 116 5.71 -21.62 -12.40
CA GLY A 116 6.58 -20.79 -13.24
C GLY A 116 5.86 -20.03 -14.36
N GLU A 117 4.56 -20.19 -14.52
CA GLU A 117 3.75 -19.53 -15.54
C GLU A 117 2.98 -18.34 -14.95
N THR A 118 2.81 -17.27 -15.74
CA THR A 118 2.03 -16.08 -15.34
C THR A 118 0.60 -16.18 -15.87
N VAL A 119 -0.38 -16.09 -14.96
CA VAL A 119 -1.80 -16.16 -15.29
C VAL A 119 -2.49 -14.89 -14.89
N ILE A 120 -3.14 -14.25 -15.86
CA ILE A 120 -3.92 -13.02 -15.67
C ILE A 120 -5.39 -13.34 -15.92
N LEU A 121 -6.23 -13.19 -14.90
CA LEU A 121 -7.67 -13.05 -15.10
C LEU A 121 -7.96 -11.57 -15.25
N SER A 122 -8.59 -11.19 -16.34
CA SER A 122 -8.82 -9.77 -16.64
C SER A 122 -10.27 -9.45 -16.90
N GLY A 123 -10.74 -8.35 -16.32
CA GLY A 123 -12.03 -7.76 -16.62
C GLY A 123 -12.05 -6.87 -17.87
N SER A 124 -10.94 -6.72 -18.60
CA SER A 124 -10.86 -5.87 -19.79
C SER A 124 -11.04 -6.65 -21.10
N LYS A 125 -11.35 -5.91 -22.16
CA LYS A 125 -11.29 -6.36 -23.55
C LYS A 125 -10.10 -5.71 -24.24
N GLN A 126 -9.30 -6.52 -24.94
CA GLN A 126 -8.18 -6.01 -25.73
C GLN A 126 -8.68 -5.34 -27.03
N LEU A 127 -8.05 -4.23 -27.38
CA LEU A 127 -8.27 -3.49 -28.63
C LEU A 127 -7.02 -3.59 -29.50
N GLU A 128 -7.23 -3.76 -30.80
CA GLU A 128 -6.15 -3.73 -31.78
C GLU A 128 -5.68 -2.29 -32.01
N LYS A 129 -4.36 -2.08 -32.10
CA LYS A 129 -3.79 -0.77 -32.44
C LYS A 129 -4.35 -0.21 -33.75
N SER A 130 -4.64 -1.09 -34.71
CA SER A 130 -5.23 -0.73 -36.01
C SER A 130 -6.66 -0.18 -35.93
N ALA A 131 -7.35 -0.37 -34.80
CA ALA A 131 -8.69 0.19 -34.58
C ALA A 131 -8.67 1.69 -34.30
N PHE A 132 -7.50 2.26 -33.97
CA PHE A 132 -7.31 3.67 -33.70
C PHE A 132 -6.82 4.37 -34.97
N VAL A 133 -7.65 5.26 -35.53
CA VAL A 133 -7.35 6.03 -36.74
C VAL A 133 -7.31 7.52 -36.43
N PRO A 134 -6.56 8.33 -37.18
CA PRO A 134 -6.58 9.78 -37.01
C PRO A 134 -7.99 10.35 -37.11
N VAL A 135 -8.34 11.28 -36.22
CA VAL A 135 -9.63 11.98 -36.31
C VAL A 135 -9.63 12.84 -37.57
N ALA A 136 -10.58 12.58 -38.47
CA ALA A 136 -10.73 13.33 -39.73
C ALA A 136 -11.89 14.34 -39.71
N ASP A 137 -12.82 14.23 -38.75
CA ASP A 137 -14.02 15.07 -38.69
C ASP A 137 -13.68 16.48 -38.17
N PRO A 138 -13.81 17.54 -38.99
CA PRO A 138 -13.54 18.91 -38.56
C PRO A 138 -14.44 19.35 -37.40
N ALA A 139 -15.67 18.83 -37.29
CA ALA A 139 -16.57 19.17 -36.20
C ALA A 139 -16.04 18.68 -34.84
N VAL A 140 -15.32 17.56 -34.83
CA VAL A 140 -14.63 17.05 -33.65
C VAL A 140 -13.34 17.82 -33.40
N LEU A 141 -12.50 17.97 -34.42
CA LEU A 141 -11.18 18.63 -34.28
C LEU A 141 -11.31 20.08 -33.79
N ASN A 142 -12.32 20.80 -34.26
CA ASN A 142 -12.56 22.20 -33.86
C ASN A 142 -12.99 22.35 -32.39
N ARG A 143 -13.39 21.26 -31.71
CA ARG A 143 -13.68 21.29 -30.26
C ARG A 143 -12.39 21.28 -29.43
N ILE A 144 -11.34 20.61 -29.90
CA ILE A 144 -10.08 20.47 -29.17
C ILE A 144 -9.37 21.83 -29.14
N ILE A 145 -9.10 22.33 -27.93
CA ILE A 145 -8.56 23.68 -27.72
C ILE A 145 -7.12 23.77 -28.22
N ARG A 146 -6.29 22.77 -27.87
CA ARG A 146 -4.89 22.72 -28.28
C ARG A 146 -4.76 22.33 -29.74
N GLU A 147 -4.24 23.25 -30.57
CA GLU A 147 -4.19 23.04 -32.02
C GLU A 147 -3.26 21.88 -32.42
N GLU A 148 -2.16 21.65 -31.70
CA GLU A 148 -1.23 20.56 -32.03
C GLU A 148 -1.89 19.19 -31.82
N ALA A 149 -2.69 19.04 -30.76
CA ALA A 149 -3.37 17.79 -30.43
C ALA A 149 -4.36 17.35 -31.52
N ARG A 150 -4.90 18.30 -32.31
CA ARG A 150 -5.80 18.00 -33.45
C ARG A 150 -5.15 17.13 -34.53
N ASN A 151 -3.82 17.17 -34.65
CA ASN A 151 -3.09 16.38 -35.64
C ASN A 151 -2.68 14.99 -35.11
N GLU A 152 -2.79 14.76 -33.80
CA GLU A 152 -2.27 13.57 -33.12
C GLU A 152 -3.37 12.70 -32.51
N VAL A 153 -4.54 13.30 -32.21
CA VAL A 153 -5.67 12.59 -31.62
C VAL A 153 -6.17 11.48 -32.55
N LEU A 154 -6.37 10.31 -31.97
CA LEU A 154 -6.92 9.14 -32.63
C LEU A 154 -8.34 8.87 -32.13
N VAL A 155 -9.12 8.17 -32.94
CA VAL A 155 -10.44 7.67 -32.59
C VAL A 155 -10.55 6.18 -32.88
N ALA A 156 -11.15 5.45 -31.94
CA ALA A 156 -11.62 4.09 -32.12
C ALA A 156 -13.16 4.06 -32.05
N ASP A 157 -13.79 3.41 -33.03
CA ASP A 157 -15.23 3.17 -33.05
C ASP A 157 -15.55 1.92 -32.20
N LEU A 158 -15.86 2.13 -30.92
CA LEU A 158 -16.13 1.05 -29.99
C LEU A 158 -17.39 0.27 -30.40
N ALA A 159 -18.42 0.96 -30.90
CA ALA A 159 -19.65 0.33 -31.37
C ALA A 159 -19.37 -0.65 -32.53
N ALA A 160 -18.55 -0.24 -33.50
CA ALA A 160 -18.14 -1.09 -34.62
C ALA A 160 -17.30 -2.31 -34.15
N LEU A 161 -16.61 -2.21 -33.02
CA LEU A 161 -15.88 -3.32 -32.37
C LEU A 161 -16.79 -4.22 -31.52
N GLY A 162 -18.11 -4.01 -31.57
CA GLY A 162 -19.11 -4.76 -30.80
C GLY A 162 -19.12 -4.42 -29.31
N ILE A 163 -18.56 -3.27 -28.93
CA ILE A 163 -18.58 -2.76 -27.55
C ILE A 163 -19.71 -1.76 -27.45
N THR A 164 -20.72 -2.08 -26.65
CA THR A 164 -21.94 -1.28 -26.49
C THR A 164 -22.15 -0.76 -25.07
N ASP A 165 -21.25 -1.09 -24.16
CA ASP A 165 -21.27 -0.64 -22.77
C ASP A 165 -20.01 0.17 -22.49
N TYR A 166 -20.18 1.48 -22.32
CA TYR A 166 -19.11 2.45 -22.09
C TYR A 166 -19.01 2.87 -20.62
N GLY A 167 -19.75 2.18 -19.74
CA GLY A 167 -20.07 2.65 -18.40
C GLY A 167 -20.79 3.99 -18.40
N LYS A 168 -21.03 4.52 -17.21
CA LYS A 168 -21.67 5.81 -17.01
C LYS A 168 -20.93 6.57 -15.92
N MET A 169 -20.62 7.84 -16.17
CA MET A 169 -20.10 8.71 -15.12
C MET A 169 -21.17 8.87 -14.03
N SER A 170 -20.76 8.66 -12.78
CA SER A 170 -21.62 8.81 -11.61
C SER A 170 -20.93 9.63 -10.55
N ARG A 171 -21.76 10.30 -9.74
CA ARG A 171 -21.28 10.97 -8.54
C ARG A 171 -20.75 9.91 -7.58
N HIS A 172 -19.56 10.16 -7.06
CA HIS A 172 -18.93 9.38 -6.01
C HIS A 172 -18.19 10.30 -5.05
N GLY A 173 -17.98 9.83 -3.82
CA GLY A 173 -17.46 10.63 -2.72
C GLY A 173 -18.00 10.15 -1.37
N TYR A 174 -17.51 10.72 -0.27
CA TYR A 174 -17.93 10.31 1.07
C TYR A 174 -19.45 10.47 1.26
N TYR A 175 -20.13 9.38 1.65
CA TYR A 175 -21.59 9.30 1.82
C TYR A 175 -22.44 9.49 0.53
N LEU A 176 -21.79 9.82 -0.59
CA LEU A 176 -22.43 9.88 -1.90
C LEU A 176 -22.47 8.45 -2.44
N ALA A 177 -23.56 7.75 -2.15
CA ALA A 177 -23.85 6.51 -2.86
C ALA A 177 -23.89 6.82 -4.36
N ASN A 178 -23.26 5.94 -5.13
CA ASN A 178 -23.33 5.82 -6.59
C ASN A 178 -24.81 5.79 -7.07
N ASP A 179 -25.48 6.93 -7.04
CA ASP A 179 -26.92 7.10 -7.18
C ASP A 179 -27.38 6.92 -8.62
N LEU A 180 -26.48 7.19 -9.57
CA LEU A 180 -26.69 6.97 -11.01
C LEU A 180 -26.15 5.64 -11.54
N SER A 181 -25.03 5.14 -10.99
CA SER A 181 -24.39 3.88 -11.40
C SER A 181 -23.52 3.34 -10.28
N LYS A 182 -23.76 2.11 -9.84
CA LYS A 182 -22.90 1.39 -8.88
C LYS A 182 -21.62 0.82 -9.51
N VAL A 183 -21.55 0.87 -10.84
CA VAL A 183 -20.42 0.38 -11.63
C VAL A 183 -19.61 1.60 -12.09
N PRO A 184 -18.30 1.66 -11.81
CA PRO A 184 -17.39 2.62 -12.40
C PRO A 184 -17.54 2.76 -13.93
N PRO A 185 -17.22 3.93 -14.50
CA PRO A 185 -17.20 4.10 -15.95
C PRO A 185 -16.15 3.19 -16.61
N MET A 186 -16.23 3.02 -17.93
CA MET A 186 -15.14 2.39 -18.68
C MET A 186 -13.86 3.21 -18.56
N GLU A 187 -12.74 2.52 -18.39
CA GLU A 187 -11.40 3.08 -18.33
C GLU A 187 -10.53 2.50 -19.45
N LEU A 188 -9.58 3.29 -19.95
CA LEU A 188 -8.61 2.89 -20.96
C LEU A 188 -7.27 2.60 -20.30
N TYR A 189 -6.64 1.48 -20.67
CA TYR A 189 -5.29 1.12 -20.29
C TYR A 189 -4.42 0.95 -21.53
N VAL A 190 -3.20 1.48 -21.50
CA VAL A 190 -2.20 1.31 -22.56
C VAL A 190 -0.86 0.93 -21.93
N GLY A 191 -0.28 -0.20 -22.37
CA GLY A 191 0.97 -0.71 -21.80
C GLY A 191 0.87 -1.04 -20.30
N GLY A 192 -0.32 -1.38 -19.80
CA GLY A 192 -0.60 -1.60 -18.38
C GLY A 192 -0.77 -0.33 -17.55
N GLN A 193 -0.70 0.86 -18.16
CA GLN A 193 -0.91 2.14 -17.49
C GLN A 193 -2.36 2.59 -17.67
N GLY A 194 -3.01 3.02 -16.59
CA GLY A 194 -4.32 3.67 -16.67
C GLY A 194 -4.19 5.04 -17.33
N MET A 195 -4.95 5.26 -18.39
CA MET A 195 -4.99 6.54 -19.09
C MET A 195 -5.84 7.54 -18.31
N THR A 196 -5.64 8.83 -18.56
CA THR A 196 -6.30 9.92 -17.83
C THR A 196 -7.52 10.38 -18.60
N LEU A 197 -8.68 10.53 -17.95
CA LEU A 197 -9.78 11.25 -18.60
C LEU A 197 -9.32 12.67 -18.89
N ALA A 198 -9.53 13.12 -20.13
CA ALA A 198 -9.15 14.45 -20.57
C ALA A 198 -9.68 15.52 -19.59
N ARG A 199 -8.76 16.33 -19.06
CA ARG A 199 -9.03 17.18 -17.90
C ARG A 199 -8.36 18.53 -17.97
N TRP A 200 -8.90 19.46 -17.19
CA TRP A 200 -8.29 20.75 -16.95
C TRP A 200 -8.38 21.20 -15.49
N PRO A 201 -7.28 21.72 -14.92
CA PRO A 201 -5.94 21.75 -15.49
C PRO A 201 -5.33 20.35 -15.63
N ASN A 202 -4.35 20.19 -16.54
CA ASN A 202 -3.57 18.96 -16.65
C ASN A 202 -2.83 18.61 -15.36
N GLU A 203 -2.33 19.63 -14.67
CA GLU A 203 -1.61 19.52 -13.41
C GLU A 203 -2.14 20.55 -12.41
N GLY A 204 -2.22 20.16 -11.14
CA GLY A 204 -2.76 21.00 -10.09
C GLY A 204 -4.29 21.09 -10.13
N THR A 205 -4.81 22.16 -9.52
CA THR A 205 -6.24 22.37 -9.30
C THR A 205 -6.55 23.87 -9.33
N VAL A 206 -7.82 24.21 -9.49
CA VAL A 206 -8.36 25.58 -9.36
C VAL A 206 -9.30 25.67 -8.17
N GLN A 207 -9.74 26.87 -7.83
CA GLN A 207 -10.63 27.13 -6.70
C GLN A 207 -11.91 27.85 -7.17
N MET A 208 -12.96 27.74 -6.36
CA MET A 208 -14.16 28.58 -6.47
C MET A 208 -13.81 30.02 -6.07
N ASP A 209 -14.50 31.00 -6.68
CA ASP A 209 -14.37 32.40 -6.32
C ASP A 209 -15.46 32.84 -5.32
N GLU A 210 -16.58 33.39 -5.75
CA GLU A 210 -17.70 33.75 -4.89
C GLU A 210 -18.76 32.64 -4.91
N ILE A 211 -19.31 32.29 -3.76
CA ILE A 211 -20.40 31.32 -3.66
C ILE A 211 -21.72 32.08 -3.75
N LEU A 212 -22.45 31.89 -4.86
CA LEU A 212 -23.72 32.54 -5.13
C LEU A 212 -24.89 31.78 -4.49
N ASP A 213 -24.81 30.45 -4.47
CA ASP A 213 -25.77 29.57 -3.82
C ASP A 213 -25.02 28.35 -3.24
N PRO A 214 -25.05 28.11 -1.92
CA PRO A 214 -24.39 26.94 -1.32
C PRO A 214 -25.00 25.61 -1.79
N GLY A 215 -26.20 25.62 -2.37
CA GLY A 215 -26.94 24.44 -2.77
C GLY A 215 -27.54 23.68 -1.59
N PRO A 216 -28.37 22.67 -1.87
CA PRO A 216 -28.93 21.81 -0.84
C PRO A 216 -27.85 20.88 -0.27
N THR A 217 -28.01 20.55 1.01
CA THR A 217 -27.20 19.63 1.79
C THR A 217 -27.94 18.31 2.00
N ARG A 218 -27.25 17.29 2.55
CA ARG A 218 -27.91 16.03 2.93
C ARG A 218 -28.99 16.19 4.02
N LYS A 219 -29.02 17.32 4.73
CA LYS A 219 -29.97 17.58 5.81
C LYS A 219 -31.26 18.22 5.31
N ASP A 220 -31.27 18.72 4.08
CA ASP A 220 -32.43 19.37 3.51
C ASP A 220 -33.54 18.35 3.22
N PRO A 221 -34.81 18.71 3.49
CA PRO A 221 -35.94 17.81 3.34
C PRO A 221 -36.17 17.41 1.88
N ASN A 222 -36.97 16.37 1.65
CA ASN A 222 -37.45 15.95 0.33
C ASN A 222 -36.38 15.50 -0.69
N GLY A 223 -35.12 15.32 -0.28
CA GLY A 223 -34.06 14.80 -1.16
C GLY A 223 -33.59 15.81 -2.21
N GLU A 224 -33.71 17.12 -1.94
CA GLU A 224 -33.27 18.19 -2.85
C GLU A 224 -31.79 18.08 -3.26
N VAL A 225 -30.95 17.47 -2.42
CA VAL A 225 -29.55 17.15 -2.71
C VAL A 225 -29.35 16.34 -4.00
N HIS A 226 -30.40 15.66 -4.50
CA HIS A 226 -30.37 14.90 -5.75
C HIS A 226 -30.96 15.66 -6.96
N THR A 227 -31.58 16.83 -6.77
CA THR A 227 -32.35 17.51 -7.82
C THR A 227 -31.70 18.78 -8.35
N ARG A 228 -30.88 19.46 -7.52
CA ARG A 228 -30.10 20.65 -7.88
C ARG A 228 -28.80 20.73 -7.07
N GLY A 229 -27.82 21.49 -7.54
CA GLY A 229 -26.59 21.80 -6.80
C GLY A 229 -26.42 23.27 -6.45
N GLY A 230 -25.27 23.58 -5.85
CA GLY A 230 -24.82 24.95 -5.57
C GLY A 230 -24.25 25.65 -6.82
N THR A 231 -24.11 26.97 -6.72
CA THR A 231 -23.57 27.84 -7.78
C THR A 231 -22.44 28.71 -7.21
N PHE A 232 -21.34 28.79 -7.94
CA PHE A 232 -20.20 29.63 -7.61
C PHE A 232 -19.65 30.35 -8.84
N THR A 233 -19.00 31.49 -8.66
CA THR A 233 -18.26 32.20 -9.72
C THR A 233 -16.83 31.69 -9.83
N TYR A 234 -16.18 31.98 -10.96
CA TYR A 234 -14.79 31.62 -11.20
C TYR A 234 -14.01 32.77 -11.85
N THR A 235 -12.70 32.80 -11.65
CA THR A 235 -11.81 33.86 -12.17
C THR A 235 -11.00 33.44 -13.40
N TYR A 236 -10.96 32.14 -13.72
CA TYR A 236 -10.22 31.59 -14.85
C TYR A 236 -11.03 31.62 -16.16
N ASP A 237 -10.33 31.53 -17.28
CA ASP A 237 -10.95 31.73 -18.60
C ASP A 237 -11.36 30.43 -19.30
N ARG A 238 -10.91 29.27 -18.81
CA ARG A 238 -11.05 28.00 -19.53
C ARG A 238 -12.49 27.61 -19.91
N PRO A 239 -13.51 27.75 -19.05
CA PRO A 239 -14.87 27.29 -19.36
C PRO A 239 -15.50 27.88 -20.63
N GLN A 240 -15.05 29.06 -21.09
CA GLN A 240 -15.57 29.67 -22.32
C GLN A 240 -15.28 28.86 -23.60
N TYR A 241 -14.32 27.94 -23.53
CA TYR A 241 -13.90 27.10 -24.66
C TYR A 241 -14.59 25.72 -24.67
N TRP A 242 -15.35 25.37 -23.63
CA TRP A 242 -16.08 24.09 -23.52
C TRP A 242 -17.39 24.10 -24.32
N THR A 243 -17.30 24.36 -25.62
CA THR A 243 -18.43 24.76 -26.48
C THR A 243 -19.54 23.71 -26.64
N GLN A 244 -19.21 22.41 -26.58
CA GLN A 244 -20.15 21.31 -26.82
C GLN A 244 -20.07 20.23 -25.72
N ALA A 245 -19.58 20.60 -24.55
CA ALA A 245 -19.35 19.65 -23.48
C ALA A 245 -20.62 19.48 -22.62
N ASP A 246 -21.28 18.33 -22.75
CA ASP A 246 -22.58 17.99 -22.11
C ASP A 246 -22.46 16.97 -20.96
N ASP A 247 -21.27 16.40 -20.76
CA ASP A 247 -20.96 15.43 -19.71
C ASP A 247 -19.70 15.83 -18.90
N ILE A 248 -19.62 17.11 -18.52
CA ILE A 248 -18.49 17.64 -17.72
C ILE A 248 -18.68 17.33 -16.24
N TRP A 249 -17.61 16.90 -15.59
CA TRP A 249 -17.58 16.63 -14.15
C TRP A 249 -16.50 17.46 -13.48
N LEU A 250 -16.82 18.01 -12.31
CA LEU A 250 -15.84 18.57 -11.41
C LEU A 250 -15.44 17.54 -10.35
N ASP A 251 -14.16 17.50 -10.08
CA ASP A 251 -13.50 16.53 -9.21
C ASP A 251 -12.68 17.30 -8.18
N GLY A 252 -13.08 17.20 -6.92
CA GLY A 252 -12.37 17.90 -5.85
C GLY A 252 -13.17 18.07 -4.56
N ILE A 253 -12.80 19.10 -3.81
CA ILE A 253 -13.37 19.48 -2.51
C ILE A 253 -14.02 20.84 -2.64
N PHE A 254 -15.33 20.90 -2.37
CA PHE A 254 -16.14 22.13 -2.44
C PHE A 254 -16.53 22.69 -1.06
N GLY A 255 -16.05 22.07 0.01
CA GLY A 255 -16.42 22.40 1.38
C GLY A 255 -15.41 21.87 2.37
N TYR A 256 -15.78 20.87 3.17
CA TYR A 256 -14.85 20.26 4.11
C TYR A 256 -13.76 19.44 3.41
N SER A 257 -12.55 19.44 3.98
CA SER A 257 -11.38 18.72 3.44
C SER A 257 -11.53 17.19 3.33
N TRP A 258 -12.57 16.63 3.95
CA TRP A 258 -12.91 15.21 3.92
C TRP A 258 -14.11 14.91 3.01
N GLU A 259 -14.73 15.94 2.40
CA GLU A 259 -15.80 15.84 1.40
C GLU A 259 -15.22 16.01 0.00
N TRP A 260 -14.35 15.08 -0.42
CA TRP A 260 -14.00 14.97 -1.83
C TRP A 260 -15.19 14.34 -2.57
N SER A 261 -15.71 15.04 -3.57
CA SER A 261 -16.78 14.57 -4.43
C SER A 261 -16.48 14.76 -5.92
N TYR A 262 -17.19 13.99 -6.73
CA TYR A 262 -17.25 14.10 -8.18
C TYR A 262 -18.65 14.54 -8.56
N ASN A 263 -18.83 15.76 -9.07
CA ASN A 263 -20.15 16.31 -9.34
C ASN A 263 -20.27 16.79 -10.78
N LYS A 264 -21.39 16.47 -11.42
CA LYS A 264 -21.66 16.89 -12.79
C LYS A 264 -21.96 18.38 -12.82
N ILE A 265 -21.51 19.09 -13.84
CA ILE A 265 -21.92 20.46 -14.08
C ILE A 265 -23.33 20.46 -14.70
N ALA A 266 -24.25 21.24 -14.12
CA ALA A 266 -25.58 21.47 -14.70
C ALA A 266 -25.55 22.57 -15.77
N SER A 267 -24.84 23.65 -15.51
CA SER A 267 -24.72 24.78 -16.44
C SER A 267 -23.47 25.60 -16.15
N ILE A 268 -22.99 26.27 -17.20
CA ILE A 268 -21.91 27.24 -17.16
C ILE A 268 -22.44 28.52 -17.80
N ASP A 269 -22.35 29.63 -17.08
CA ASP A 269 -22.58 30.97 -17.64
C ASP A 269 -21.23 31.64 -17.85
N THR A 270 -20.81 31.75 -19.10
CA THR A 270 -19.49 32.28 -19.47
C THR A 270 -19.43 33.80 -19.41
N GLU A 271 -20.58 34.49 -19.46
CA GLU A 271 -20.66 35.96 -19.33
C GLU A 271 -20.60 36.35 -17.84
N ALA A 272 -21.40 35.68 -17.00
CA ALA A 272 -21.38 35.86 -15.55
C ALA A 272 -20.20 35.16 -14.85
N LYS A 273 -19.41 34.37 -15.60
CA LYS A 273 -18.35 33.50 -15.09
C LYS A 273 -18.80 32.66 -13.90
N SER A 274 -19.88 31.90 -14.05
CA SER A 274 -20.42 31.03 -12.99
C SER A 274 -20.64 29.59 -13.43
N ILE A 275 -20.50 28.67 -12.48
CA ILE A 275 -20.77 27.23 -12.64
C ILE A 275 -21.84 26.83 -11.63
N THR A 276 -22.85 26.11 -12.11
CA THR A 276 -23.87 25.46 -11.27
C THR A 276 -23.67 23.95 -11.30
N LEU A 277 -23.56 23.33 -10.14
CA LEU A 277 -23.48 21.88 -9.99
C LEU A 277 -24.85 21.22 -10.22
N ARG A 278 -24.85 19.98 -10.69
CA ARG A 278 -26.07 19.19 -10.92
C ARG A 278 -26.70 18.71 -9.62
N TYR A 279 -25.86 18.35 -8.65
CA TYR A 279 -26.28 17.79 -7.38
C TYR A 279 -25.79 18.65 -6.22
N GLY A 280 -26.49 18.58 -5.10
CA GLY A 280 -26.04 19.20 -3.86
C GLY A 280 -24.84 18.45 -3.30
N GLU A 281 -23.96 19.20 -2.64
CA GLU A 281 -22.86 18.62 -1.85
C GLU A 281 -23.34 18.22 -0.47
N MET A 282 -22.65 17.29 0.19
CA MET A 282 -23.14 16.72 1.43
C MET A 282 -23.36 17.80 2.52
N SER A 283 -22.42 18.73 2.67
CA SER A 283 -22.54 19.89 3.54
C SER A 283 -22.86 21.20 2.80
N GLY A 284 -23.21 21.13 1.52
CA GLY A 284 -23.26 22.29 0.63
C GLY A 284 -21.87 22.80 0.27
N ILE A 285 -21.79 23.74 -0.67
CA ILE A 285 -20.53 24.39 -1.03
C ILE A 285 -20.27 25.58 -0.09
N PHE A 286 -19.07 25.68 0.46
CA PHE A 286 -18.67 26.78 1.35
C PHE A 286 -17.15 26.87 1.46
N LYS A 287 -16.64 28.06 1.81
CA LYS A 287 -15.23 28.28 2.10
C LYS A 287 -14.95 28.12 3.60
N ASN A 288 -13.84 27.47 3.94
CA ASN A 288 -13.38 27.35 5.33
C ASN A 288 -11.85 27.50 5.41
N TRP A 289 -11.26 27.17 6.56
CA TRP A 289 -9.82 27.29 6.80
C TRP A 289 -8.98 26.41 5.86
N TYR A 290 -9.55 25.32 5.36
CA TYR A 290 -8.96 24.49 4.32
C TYR A 290 -9.43 25.00 2.94
N PRO A 291 -8.51 25.26 2.00
CA PRO A 291 -8.87 25.74 0.68
C PRO A 291 -9.68 24.70 -0.07
N ASP A 292 -10.79 25.14 -0.68
CA ASP A 292 -11.46 24.36 -1.70
C ASP A 292 -10.54 24.16 -2.91
N PHE A 293 -10.76 23.09 -3.66
CA PHE A 293 -10.10 22.87 -4.93
C PHE A 293 -10.90 21.95 -5.83
N HIS A 294 -10.76 22.11 -7.14
CA HIS A 294 -11.32 21.20 -8.12
C HIS A 294 -10.56 21.23 -9.44
N PHE A 295 -10.81 20.23 -10.28
CA PHE A 295 -10.49 20.24 -11.71
C PHE A 295 -11.69 19.70 -12.49
N ALA A 296 -11.80 20.08 -13.76
CA ALA A 296 -12.84 19.61 -14.67
C ALA A 296 -12.31 18.43 -15.50
N GLN A 297 -13.14 17.44 -15.78
CA GLN A 297 -12.75 16.25 -16.54
C GLN A 297 -13.88 15.69 -17.39
N ASN A 298 -13.54 14.68 -18.20
CA ASN A 298 -14.41 14.05 -19.20
C ASN A 298 -14.77 15.05 -20.31
N LEU A 299 -13.75 15.77 -20.80
CA LEU A 299 -13.84 16.88 -21.74
C LEU A 299 -13.06 16.59 -23.02
N LEU A 300 -13.74 16.40 -24.16
CA LEU A 300 -13.06 16.24 -25.44
C LEU A 300 -12.23 17.48 -25.81
N GLU A 301 -12.76 18.65 -25.45
CA GLU A 301 -12.15 19.96 -25.65
C GLU A 301 -10.77 20.08 -25.00
N GLU A 302 -10.54 19.32 -23.92
CA GLU A 302 -9.32 19.30 -23.12
C GLU A 302 -8.40 18.11 -23.42
N ILE A 303 -8.62 17.34 -24.50
CA ILE A 303 -7.60 16.37 -24.93
C ILE A 303 -6.39 17.15 -25.43
N ASP A 304 -5.38 17.28 -24.58
CA ASP A 304 -4.21 18.09 -24.90
C ASP A 304 -2.89 17.55 -24.33
N MET A 305 -2.91 16.47 -23.54
CA MET A 305 -1.71 15.76 -23.07
C MET A 305 -1.65 14.28 -23.48
N PRO A 306 -0.46 13.75 -23.85
CA PRO A 306 -0.28 12.34 -24.14
C PRO A 306 -0.78 11.43 -23.01
N GLY A 307 -1.60 10.45 -23.34
CA GLY A 307 -2.24 9.56 -22.37
C GLY A 307 -3.64 10.01 -21.94
N GLU A 308 -4.15 11.12 -22.46
CA GLU A 308 -5.53 11.54 -22.22
C GLU A 308 -6.53 10.89 -23.19
N TYR A 309 -7.72 10.58 -22.67
CA TYR A 309 -8.82 10.03 -23.45
C TYR A 309 -10.18 10.63 -23.10
N TYR A 310 -11.12 10.52 -24.04
CA TYR A 310 -12.53 10.88 -23.89
C TYR A 310 -13.40 9.82 -24.56
N ILE A 311 -14.52 9.46 -23.94
CA ILE A 311 -15.49 8.53 -24.54
C ILE A 311 -16.79 9.28 -24.83
N ASP A 312 -17.10 9.42 -26.11
CA ASP A 312 -18.43 9.80 -26.56
C ASP A 312 -19.35 8.58 -26.44
N ARG A 313 -20.08 8.52 -25.32
CA ARG A 313 -20.96 7.40 -24.98
C ARG A 313 -22.21 7.34 -25.85
N GLN A 314 -22.61 8.45 -26.48
CA GLN A 314 -23.77 8.48 -27.38
C GLN A 314 -23.39 7.93 -28.77
N ALA A 315 -22.25 8.36 -29.29
CA ALA A 315 -21.72 7.89 -30.57
C ALA A 315 -21.00 6.53 -30.47
N GLY A 316 -20.61 6.10 -29.27
CA GLY A 316 -19.85 4.89 -29.05
C GLY A 316 -18.39 5.00 -29.55
N LYS A 317 -17.76 6.15 -29.34
CA LYS A 317 -16.41 6.46 -29.82
C LYS A 317 -15.46 6.78 -28.68
N LEU A 318 -14.25 6.23 -28.75
CA LEU A 318 -13.14 6.53 -27.84
C LEU A 318 -12.13 7.41 -28.59
N TYR A 319 -11.90 8.62 -28.08
CA TYR A 319 -10.87 9.54 -28.53
C TYR A 319 -9.68 9.47 -27.60
N PHE A 320 -8.46 9.44 -28.13
CA PHE A 320 -7.24 9.21 -27.36
C PHE A 320 -6.08 9.98 -27.96
N LEU A 321 -5.30 10.68 -27.13
CA LEU A 321 -4.03 11.29 -27.52
C LEU A 321 -2.89 10.32 -27.18
N PRO A 322 -2.21 9.72 -28.18
CA PRO A 322 -1.23 8.66 -27.95
C PRO A 322 -0.08 9.05 -27.01
N ASN A 323 0.25 8.15 -26.08
CA ASN A 323 1.47 8.21 -25.28
C ASN A 323 2.60 7.34 -25.89
N ALA A 324 3.78 7.36 -25.27
CA ALA A 324 4.93 6.60 -25.75
C ALA A 324 4.66 5.07 -25.82
N GLU A 325 3.91 4.51 -24.87
CA GLU A 325 3.55 3.10 -24.85
C GLU A 325 2.72 2.70 -26.07
N PHE A 326 1.72 3.52 -26.44
CA PHE A 326 0.93 3.29 -27.65
C PHE A 326 1.80 3.23 -28.92
N MET A 327 2.89 4.01 -28.97
CA MET A 327 3.75 4.13 -30.15
C MET A 327 4.66 2.91 -30.36
N THR A 328 4.75 1.99 -29.40
CA THR A 328 5.48 0.72 -29.56
C THR A 328 4.89 -0.15 -30.69
N ALA A 329 5.64 -1.18 -31.14
CA ALA A 329 5.20 -2.01 -32.26
C ALA A 329 3.89 -2.77 -31.95
N ASN A 330 3.80 -3.35 -30.75
CA ASN A 330 2.69 -4.18 -30.30
C ASN A 330 2.24 -3.76 -28.89
N PRO A 331 1.61 -2.59 -28.73
CA PRO A 331 1.15 -2.14 -27.42
C PRO A 331 0.00 -3.01 -26.91
N SER A 332 -0.07 -3.22 -25.59
CA SER A 332 -1.34 -3.65 -24.98
C SER A 332 -2.26 -2.44 -24.92
N ILE A 333 -3.47 -2.55 -25.46
CA ILE A 333 -4.51 -1.52 -25.40
C ILE A 333 -5.79 -2.20 -24.93
N GLU A 334 -6.39 -1.69 -23.87
CA GLU A 334 -7.47 -2.38 -23.18
C GLU A 334 -8.52 -1.42 -22.66
N VAL A 335 -9.78 -1.85 -22.69
CA VAL A 335 -10.88 -1.13 -22.05
C VAL A 335 -11.54 -2.00 -20.99
N THR A 336 -11.83 -1.45 -19.81
CA THR A 336 -12.43 -2.20 -18.70
C THR A 336 -13.91 -2.53 -19.01
N MET A 337 -14.29 -3.80 -18.87
CA MET A 337 -15.60 -4.30 -19.30
C MET A 337 -16.39 -4.97 -18.18
N LEU A 338 -15.76 -5.79 -17.35
CA LEU A 338 -16.41 -6.62 -16.33
C LEU A 338 -17.02 -5.75 -15.23
N LYS A 339 -18.33 -5.88 -15.01
CA LYS A 339 -19.13 -5.02 -14.10
C LYS A 339 -19.54 -5.70 -12.80
N THR A 340 -18.98 -6.88 -12.57
CA THR A 340 -19.29 -7.74 -11.44
C THR A 340 -17.98 -8.28 -10.88
N PRO A 341 -17.95 -8.83 -9.67
CA PRO A 341 -16.70 -9.30 -9.10
C PRO A 341 -16.01 -10.34 -9.97
N MET A 342 -14.68 -10.30 -10.10
CA MET A 342 -14.00 -11.27 -10.98
C MET A 342 -14.20 -12.71 -10.52
N ILE A 343 -14.13 -12.91 -9.20
CA ILE A 343 -14.50 -14.14 -8.52
C ILE A 343 -15.61 -13.80 -7.52
N ASN A 344 -16.72 -14.54 -7.57
CA ASN A 344 -17.83 -14.38 -6.64
C ASN A 344 -18.13 -15.74 -6.01
N ALA A 345 -18.04 -15.84 -4.68
CA ALA A 345 -18.32 -17.06 -3.95
C ALA A 345 -19.37 -16.82 -2.85
N LEU A 346 -20.45 -17.60 -2.88
CA LEU A 346 -21.53 -17.55 -1.89
C LEU A 346 -21.63 -18.90 -1.15
N ASP A 347 -21.46 -18.87 0.17
CA ASP A 347 -21.51 -20.04 1.06
C ASP A 347 -20.55 -21.19 0.65
N ALA A 348 -19.47 -20.87 -0.08
CA ALA A 348 -18.44 -21.82 -0.47
C ALA A 348 -17.37 -21.95 0.63
N SER A 349 -16.73 -23.11 0.76
CA SER A 349 -15.71 -23.35 1.79
C SER A 349 -14.52 -24.17 1.30
N HIS A 350 -13.36 -24.01 1.93
CA HIS A 350 -12.12 -24.74 1.62
C HIS A 350 -11.69 -24.62 0.15
N ILE A 351 -11.73 -23.40 -0.39
CA ILE A 351 -11.28 -23.07 -1.74
C ILE A 351 -10.12 -22.09 -1.68
N ASP A 352 -9.06 -22.42 -2.42
CA ASP A 352 -7.87 -21.59 -2.54
C ASP A 352 -7.74 -21.05 -3.96
N PHE A 353 -7.38 -19.78 -4.07
CA PHE A 353 -6.89 -19.17 -5.29
C PHE A 353 -5.43 -18.80 -5.06
N SER A 354 -4.53 -19.18 -5.97
CA SER A 354 -3.12 -18.86 -5.80
C SER A 354 -2.36 -18.52 -7.07
N GLU A 355 -1.34 -17.65 -6.96
CA GLU A 355 -0.48 -17.28 -8.09
C GLU A 355 -1.25 -16.69 -9.29
N LEU A 356 -2.38 -16.02 -9.05
CA LEU A 356 -3.20 -15.38 -10.09
C LEU A 356 -3.02 -13.86 -10.06
N ILE A 357 -3.05 -13.21 -11.22
CA ILE A 357 -3.19 -11.76 -11.35
C ILE A 357 -4.66 -11.47 -11.66
N LEU A 358 -5.29 -10.60 -10.89
CA LEU A 358 -6.69 -10.17 -11.11
C LEU A 358 -6.69 -8.67 -11.41
N GLU A 359 -7.05 -8.27 -12.63
CA GLU A 359 -6.90 -6.87 -13.06
C GLU A 359 -8.05 -6.35 -13.93
N ASN A 360 -8.15 -5.02 -14.02
CA ASN A 360 -8.94 -4.29 -15.01
C ASN A 360 -10.45 -4.65 -15.05
N GLY A 361 -11.01 -5.03 -13.89
CA GLY A 361 -12.46 -5.11 -13.67
C GLY A 361 -13.02 -3.78 -13.14
N ARG A 362 -14.32 -3.56 -13.33
CA ARG A 362 -15.09 -2.40 -12.81
C ARG A 362 -15.92 -2.80 -11.59
N ASP A 363 -15.42 -3.76 -10.81
CA ASP A 363 -15.96 -4.17 -9.52
C ASP A 363 -14.79 -4.76 -8.70
N SER A 364 -15.08 -5.22 -7.50
CA SER A 364 -14.16 -5.92 -6.61
C SER A 364 -13.52 -7.11 -7.32
N ALA A 365 -12.22 -7.32 -7.16
CA ALA A 365 -11.56 -8.48 -7.75
C ALA A 365 -12.15 -9.81 -7.22
N VAL A 366 -12.45 -9.88 -5.92
CA VAL A 366 -12.97 -11.09 -5.28
C VAL A 366 -14.01 -10.72 -4.23
N VAL A 367 -15.16 -11.39 -4.26
CA VAL A 367 -16.19 -11.29 -3.21
C VAL A 367 -16.46 -12.68 -2.66
N PHE A 368 -16.25 -12.85 -1.35
CA PHE A 368 -16.66 -14.03 -0.60
C PHE A 368 -17.77 -13.64 0.37
N MET A 369 -18.90 -14.33 0.32
CA MET A 369 -20.04 -14.08 1.20
C MET A 369 -20.47 -15.38 1.84
N GLY A 370 -20.30 -15.49 3.16
CA GLY A 370 -20.58 -16.73 3.89
C GLY A 370 -19.55 -17.83 3.61
N GLY A 371 -19.75 -19.01 4.22
CA GLY A 371 -18.79 -20.11 4.16
C GLY A 371 -17.60 -19.96 5.12
N SER A 372 -16.52 -20.71 4.88
CA SER A 372 -15.30 -20.70 5.71
C SER A 372 -14.06 -21.22 4.96
N HIS A 373 -12.86 -20.83 5.39
CA HIS A 373 -11.60 -21.33 4.81
C HIS A 373 -11.44 -21.03 3.31
N MET A 374 -11.84 -19.83 2.90
CA MET A 374 -11.52 -19.27 1.58
C MET A 374 -10.16 -18.57 1.65
N ARG A 375 -9.28 -18.78 0.67
CA ARG A 375 -7.93 -18.17 0.67
C ARG A 375 -7.57 -17.62 -0.70
N VAL A 376 -6.92 -16.45 -0.72
CA VAL A 376 -6.21 -15.91 -1.87
C VAL A 376 -4.74 -15.81 -1.47
N LEU A 377 -3.87 -16.57 -2.12
CA LEU A 377 -2.46 -16.77 -1.72
C LEU A 377 -1.52 -16.38 -2.85
N HIS A 378 -0.41 -15.69 -2.55
CA HIS A 378 0.67 -15.41 -3.51
C HIS A 378 0.20 -14.84 -4.87
N SER A 379 -0.97 -14.21 -4.89
CA SER A 379 -1.61 -13.66 -6.08
C SER A 379 -1.23 -12.18 -6.12
N ARG A 380 -0.75 -11.67 -7.26
CA ARG A 380 -0.35 -10.26 -7.34
C ARG A 380 -1.59 -9.38 -7.51
N PRO A 381 -1.77 -8.38 -6.64
CA PRO A 381 -2.83 -7.39 -6.77
C PRO A 381 -2.63 -6.38 -7.89
N GLY A 382 -3.72 -6.09 -8.62
CA GLY A 382 -4.23 -4.72 -8.71
C GLY A 382 -5.09 -4.40 -7.46
N ALA A 383 -5.50 -3.15 -7.24
CA ALA A 383 -6.19 -2.71 -6.01
C ALA A 383 -7.34 -3.66 -5.58
N PHE A 384 -7.30 -4.17 -4.34
CA PHE A 384 -8.26 -5.19 -3.86
C PHE A 384 -9.16 -4.71 -2.71
N LEU A 385 -10.35 -5.32 -2.60
CA LEU A 385 -11.24 -5.33 -1.44
C LEU A 385 -11.74 -6.78 -1.28
N VAL A 386 -11.40 -7.45 -0.17
CA VAL A 386 -11.89 -8.78 0.22
C VAL A 386 -12.88 -8.57 1.37
N GLY A 387 -14.00 -9.25 1.38
CA GLY A 387 -14.96 -9.23 2.50
C GLY A 387 -15.11 -10.64 3.10
N GLU A 388 -15.17 -10.76 4.42
CA GLU A 388 -15.45 -12.01 5.14
C GLU A 388 -16.49 -11.77 6.23
N ARG A 389 -17.53 -12.59 6.33
CA ARG A 389 -18.59 -12.39 7.32
C ARG A 389 -18.24 -13.12 8.61
N ILE A 390 -18.07 -12.40 9.72
CA ILE A 390 -17.81 -12.99 11.05
C ILE A 390 -19.00 -12.72 11.98
N GLY A 391 -19.78 -13.77 12.26
CA GLY A 391 -20.99 -13.67 13.07
C GLY A 391 -22.06 -12.78 12.42
N ALA A 392 -22.50 -11.74 13.14
CA ALA A 392 -23.44 -10.75 12.63
C ALA A 392 -22.78 -9.60 11.82
N GLY A 393 -21.44 -9.53 11.81
CA GLY A 393 -20.67 -8.47 11.14
C GLY A 393 -19.87 -8.96 9.94
N SER A 394 -19.15 -8.05 9.28
CA SER A 394 -18.24 -8.36 8.16
C SER A 394 -16.88 -7.70 8.38
N ILE A 395 -15.81 -8.41 8.04
CA ILE A 395 -14.44 -7.93 7.90
C ILE A 395 -14.22 -7.58 6.44
N LEU A 396 -13.59 -6.43 6.17
CA LEU A 396 -13.14 -6.02 4.84
C LEU A 396 -11.61 -5.91 4.84
N CYS A 397 -10.93 -6.76 4.07
CA CYS A 397 -9.49 -6.74 3.84
C CYS A 397 -9.18 -6.14 2.46
N SER A 398 -8.71 -4.90 2.42
CA SER A 398 -8.20 -4.27 1.19
C SER A 398 -6.67 -4.31 1.17
N GLN A 399 -6.06 -4.68 0.04
CA GLN A 399 -4.64 -4.44 -0.17
C GLN A 399 -4.49 -3.11 -0.91
N LEU A 400 -4.11 -2.09 -0.16
CA LEU A 400 -3.73 -0.79 -0.69
C LEU A 400 -2.21 -0.81 -0.88
N LEU A 401 -1.74 -0.46 -2.08
CA LEU A 401 -0.32 -0.17 -2.29
C LEU A 401 -0.01 1.07 -1.45
N THR A 402 0.70 0.90 -0.34
CA THR A 402 1.21 2.02 0.42
C THR A 402 2.38 2.62 -0.34
N ASP A 403 2.17 3.80 -0.91
CA ASP A 403 3.26 4.72 -1.17
C ASP A 403 3.81 5.14 0.20
N LEU A 404 4.87 4.46 0.65
CA LEU A 404 5.43 4.60 2.00
C LEU A 404 5.92 6.02 2.29
N ASP A 405 6.20 6.81 1.24
CA ASP A 405 6.70 8.18 1.33
C ASP A 405 5.56 9.23 1.27
N SER A 406 4.30 8.80 1.13
CA SER A 406 3.15 9.68 1.05
C SER A 406 2.42 9.79 2.39
N GLU A 407 2.75 10.81 3.18
CA GLU A 407 2.03 11.15 4.42
C GLU A 407 0.52 11.34 4.20
N LYS A 408 0.13 11.76 2.98
CA LYS A 408 -1.25 11.99 2.59
C LYS A 408 -2.01 10.68 2.41
N ALA A 409 -1.37 9.68 1.80
CA ALA A 409 -1.89 8.32 1.69
C ALA A 409 -2.02 7.69 3.09
N LEU A 410 -0.99 7.82 3.93
CA LEU A 410 -0.98 7.31 5.29
C LEU A 410 -2.15 7.86 6.14
N ARG A 411 -2.43 9.17 6.03
CA ARG A 411 -3.53 9.85 6.76
C ARG A 411 -4.92 9.47 6.24
N LEU A 412 -5.08 9.32 4.92
CA LEU A 412 -6.32 8.86 4.31
C LEU A 412 -6.66 7.44 4.79
N TYR A 413 -5.67 6.55 4.81
CA TYR A 413 -5.84 5.15 5.22
C TYR A 413 -6.09 4.99 6.72
N THR A 414 -5.35 5.71 7.56
CA THR A 414 -5.57 5.72 9.02
C THR A 414 -7.01 6.14 9.36
N ARG A 415 -7.59 7.09 8.61
CA ARG A 415 -8.97 7.56 8.84
C ARG A 415 -10.04 6.64 8.25
N LEU A 416 -9.79 6.04 7.09
CA LEU A 416 -10.71 5.05 6.49
C LEU A 416 -10.95 3.87 7.46
N LEU A 417 -9.87 3.38 8.07
CA LEU A 417 -9.90 2.26 9.01
C LEU A 417 -10.55 2.62 10.36
N ALA A 418 -10.29 3.82 10.89
CA ALA A 418 -10.94 4.32 12.11
C ALA A 418 -12.47 4.47 11.94
N ASN A 419 -12.93 4.86 10.74
CA ASN A 419 -14.37 5.07 10.46
C ASN A 419 -15.16 3.77 10.28
N LEU A 420 -14.51 2.64 10.01
CA LEU A 420 -15.14 1.32 9.95
C LEU A 420 -15.38 0.70 11.34
N GLY A 421 -15.07 1.43 12.42
CA GLY A 421 -15.24 0.94 13.79
C GLY A 421 -14.27 -0.18 14.17
N ALA A 422 -13.18 -0.33 13.41
CA ALA A 422 -12.11 -1.26 13.76
C ALA A 422 -11.42 -0.77 15.04
N ALA A 423 -11.69 -1.44 16.16
CA ALA A 423 -10.78 -1.42 17.30
C ALA A 423 -9.65 -2.40 16.99
N PHE A 424 -8.44 -1.87 16.85
CA PHE A 424 -7.24 -2.68 16.66
C PHE A 424 -6.99 -3.50 17.93
N ASP A 425 -7.01 -4.82 17.81
CA ASP A 425 -6.46 -5.72 18.83
C ASP A 425 -5.78 -6.95 18.18
N ASP A 426 -5.05 -6.73 17.09
CA ASP A 426 -4.44 -7.80 16.29
C ASP A 426 -3.12 -7.41 15.58
N CYS A 427 -2.48 -6.30 15.98
CA CYS A 427 -1.09 -5.98 15.62
C CYS A 427 -0.75 -5.89 14.11
N LEU A 428 -1.73 -5.73 13.21
CA LEU A 428 -1.49 -5.64 11.75
C LEU A 428 -0.93 -4.28 11.27
N LEU A 429 -0.93 -3.27 12.14
CA LEU A 429 -0.16 -2.03 12.02
C LEU A 429 0.53 -1.76 13.37
N VAL A 430 1.75 -2.24 13.53
CA VAL A 430 2.60 -1.80 14.63
C VAL A 430 3.27 -0.50 14.21
N SER A 431 2.61 0.65 14.40
CA SER A 431 3.36 1.85 14.78
C SER A 431 3.62 1.76 16.27
N GLY A 432 4.39 0.74 16.65
CA GLY A 432 4.98 0.66 17.96
C GLY A 432 6.14 1.64 17.96
N LYS A 433 6.11 2.57 18.91
CA LYS A 433 7.36 3.14 19.43
C LYS A 433 8.33 1.96 19.63
N ALA A 434 9.36 1.86 18.79
CA ALA A 434 10.35 0.79 18.82
C ALA A 434 11.46 1.15 19.82
N ASP A 435 12.63 0.51 19.71
CA ASP A 435 13.78 0.80 20.56
C ASP A 435 14.14 2.30 20.55
N GLY A 436 13.99 2.98 19.41
CA GLY A 436 14.15 4.45 19.29
C GLY A 436 13.31 5.30 20.26
N ALA A 437 12.18 4.76 20.73
CA ALA A 437 11.26 5.48 21.60
C ALA A 437 11.24 4.96 23.05
N TRP A 438 11.76 3.77 23.34
CA TRP A 438 11.82 3.19 24.69
C TRP A 438 13.22 2.79 25.19
N ALA A 439 14.28 2.99 24.42
CA ALA A 439 15.65 2.85 24.90
C ALA A 439 15.98 3.87 26.00
N VAL A 440 17.00 3.58 26.81
CA VAL A 440 17.59 4.52 27.77
C VAL A 440 17.83 5.85 27.07
N GLU A 441 17.29 6.94 27.61
CA GLU A 441 17.22 8.23 26.92
C GLU A 441 18.57 8.93 26.82
N ALA A 442 19.31 8.92 27.92
CA ALA A 442 20.63 9.54 28.03
C ALA A 442 21.51 8.77 29.02
N VAL A 443 22.82 8.76 28.75
CA VAL A 443 23.86 8.27 29.66
C VAL A 443 24.99 9.29 29.76
N MET A 444 25.76 9.17 30.83
CA MET A 444 27.01 9.90 31.01
C MET A 444 28.17 8.98 30.63
N ALA A 445 29.02 9.41 29.70
CA ALA A 445 30.09 8.61 29.13
C ALA A 445 31.48 9.20 29.43
N LEU A 446 32.44 8.37 29.85
CA LEU A 446 33.82 8.78 30.14
C LEU A 446 34.81 7.74 29.59
N SER A 447 35.87 8.19 28.92
CA SER A 447 37.00 7.32 28.57
C SER A 447 37.80 6.98 29.83
N CYS A 448 38.16 5.73 30.03
CA CYS A 448 38.92 5.23 31.17
C CYS A 448 40.32 4.77 30.72
N PRO A 449 41.26 5.71 30.52
CA PRO A 449 42.66 5.38 30.23
C PRO A 449 43.31 4.61 31.39
N PRO A 450 44.47 3.96 31.17
CA PRO A 450 45.11 3.07 32.15
C PRO A 450 45.42 3.68 33.53
N TYR A 451 45.44 5.01 33.64
CA TYR A 451 45.68 5.72 34.90
C TYR A 451 44.39 6.01 35.70
N VAL A 452 43.21 5.72 35.16
CA VAL A 452 41.93 5.80 35.88
C VAL A 452 41.72 4.50 36.66
N ASP A 453 41.54 4.61 37.98
CA ASP A 453 41.19 3.46 38.81
C ASP A 453 39.72 3.07 38.56
N PHE A 454 39.56 2.13 37.64
CA PHE A 454 38.28 1.65 37.15
C PHE A 454 37.40 1.03 38.25
N GLU A 455 38.01 0.25 39.16
CA GLU A 455 37.28 -0.43 40.23
C GLU A 455 36.84 0.56 41.32
N ALA A 456 37.69 1.55 41.64
CA ALA A 456 37.30 2.64 42.53
C ALA A 456 36.16 3.48 41.94
N MET A 457 36.21 3.77 40.63
CA MET A 457 35.15 4.49 39.93
C MET A 457 33.83 3.70 39.99
N LYS A 458 33.82 2.43 39.61
CA LYS A 458 32.63 1.58 39.68
C LYS A 458 32.05 1.51 41.10
N THR A 459 32.90 1.36 42.12
CA THR A 459 32.48 1.36 43.52
C THR A 459 31.82 2.68 43.90
N TYR A 460 32.45 3.81 43.56
CA TYR A 460 31.91 5.15 43.82
C TYR A 460 30.54 5.39 43.17
N TYR A 461 30.38 5.00 41.91
CA TYR A 461 29.14 5.21 41.16
C TYR A 461 28.01 4.24 41.55
N THR A 462 28.31 3.17 42.28
CA THR A 462 27.31 2.18 42.73
C THR A 462 26.96 2.28 44.21
N ASP A 463 27.65 3.16 44.94
CA ASP A 463 27.44 3.35 46.37
C ASP A 463 26.09 4.05 46.65
N PRO A 464 25.22 3.44 47.47
CA PRO A 464 23.93 4.03 47.85
C PRO A 464 24.03 5.27 48.74
N GLU A 465 25.12 5.47 49.49
CA GLU A 465 25.30 6.56 50.44
C GLU A 465 25.83 7.86 49.80
N TYR A 466 26.38 7.78 48.58
CA TYR A 466 26.89 8.96 47.87
C TYR A 466 25.81 9.63 47.02
N SER A 467 25.63 10.93 47.27
CA SER A 467 24.82 11.79 46.42
C SER A 467 25.64 12.20 45.18
N LEU A 468 25.37 11.57 44.04
CA LEU A 468 25.91 11.88 42.71
C LEU A 468 25.30 13.18 42.13
N ASN A 469 25.17 14.21 42.96
CA ASN A 469 24.61 15.51 42.58
C ASN A 469 25.59 16.34 41.73
N ASN A 470 26.86 15.94 41.73
CA ASN A 470 27.87 16.34 40.76
C ASN A 470 28.63 15.05 40.41
N LEU A 471 28.45 14.52 39.20
CA LEU A 471 29.02 13.26 38.72
C LEU A 471 30.55 13.25 38.80
N GLY A 472 31.13 13.02 39.97
CA GLY A 472 32.59 12.96 40.17
C GLY A 472 33.38 14.09 39.50
N GLU A 473 32.76 15.26 39.28
CA GLU A 473 33.35 16.38 38.54
C GLU A 473 34.61 16.81 39.29
N GLY A 474 35.76 16.37 38.77
CA GLY A 474 37.07 16.62 39.33
C GLY A 474 37.83 15.38 39.86
N LEU A 475 37.18 14.27 40.20
CA LEU A 475 37.87 13.08 40.75
C LEU A 475 38.35 12.11 39.67
N TYR A 476 37.55 11.88 38.61
CA TYR A 476 37.87 10.89 37.55
C TYR A 476 37.87 11.46 36.12
N GLY A 477 37.30 12.66 35.90
CA GLY A 477 37.31 13.34 34.61
C GLY A 477 35.96 13.97 34.26
N TRP A 478 35.89 14.58 33.07
CA TRP A 478 34.68 15.20 32.54
C TRP A 478 33.85 14.17 31.76
N MET A 479 32.67 13.83 32.29
CA MET A 479 31.75 12.92 31.61
C MET A 479 30.96 13.67 30.53
N GLN A 480 30.74 13.02 29.39
CA GLN A 480 29.95 13.56 28.28
C GLN A 480 28.54 12.98 28.30
N LYS A 481 27.52 13.83 28.19
CA LYS A 481 26.15 13.38 27.91
C LYS A 481 26.08 12.75 26.52
N LYS A 482 25.51 11.56 26.42
CA LYS A 482 25.15 10.90 25.16
C LYS A 482 23.67 10.59 25.17
N GLU A 483 22.98 11.04 24.13
CA GLU A 483 21.54 10.86 23.97
C GLU A 483 21.27 9.81 22.88
N ARG A 484 20.18 9.07 23.05
CA ARG A 484 19.74 8.12 22.04
C ARG A 484 19.29 8.85 20.78
N ARG A 485 19.49 8.20 19.64
CA ARG A 485 18.86 8.55 18.36
C ARG A 485 17.42 8.05 18.34
N SER A 486 16.51 8.88 17.82
CA SER A 486 15.07 8.59 17.82
C SER A 486 14.69 7.46 16.86
N GLU A 487 15.54 7.18 15.87
CA GLU A 487 15.32 6.21 14.80
C GLU A 487 15.59 4.77 15.26
N ASP A 488 16.69 4.55 16.00
CA ASP A 488 17.18 3.20 16.35
C ASP A 488 17.44 2.98 17.84
N GLY A 489 17.39 4.03 18.68
CA GLY A 489 17.57 3.91 20.13
C GLY A 489 19.03 3.80 20.56
N LYS A 490 19.98 3.99 19.63
CA LYS A 490 21.42 3.91 19.92
C LYS A 490 22.01 5.29 20.19
N MET A 491 23.09 5.29 20.95
CA MET A 491 23.92 6.44 21.25
C MET A 491 25.25 6.28 20.54
N GLN A 492 25.74 7.36 19.92
CA GLN A 492 27.05 7.34 19.27
C GLN A 492 28.13 7.94 20.16
N ILE A 493 29.21 7.20 20.36
CA ILE A 493 30.46 7.70 20.94
C ILE A 493 31.45 7.89 19.80
N ALA A 494 31.64 9.14 19.38
CA ALA A 494 32.57 9.48 18.32
C ALA A 494 34.03 9.39 18.79
N HIS A 495 34.91 8.90 17.93
CA HIS A 495 36.35 8.79 18.18
C HIS A 495 36.70 8.01 19.47
N ALA A 496 36.02 6.90 19.70
CA ALA A 496 36.29 6.04 20.83
C ALA A 496 37.67 5.40 20.69
N THR A 497 38.59 5.81 21.58
CA THR A 497 39.91 5.19 21.73
C THR A 497 39.77 3.70 22.04
N TYR A 498 40.85 2.92 21.92
CA TYR A 498 40.88 1.50 22.31
C TYR A 498 40.72 1.27 23.83
N GLU A 499 40.52 2.33 24.60
CA GLU A 499 40.37 2.29 26.04
C GLU A 499 38.93 1.90 26.41
N PRO A 500 38.71 1.34 27.62
CA PRO A 500 37.36 1.14 28.13
C PRO A 500 36.62 2.48 28.26
N TRP A 501 35.35 2.48 27.88
CA TRP A 501 34.42 3.59 28.09
C TRP A 501 33.44 3.21 29.19
N PHE A 502 33.33 4.08 30.19
CA PHE A 502 32.39 3.95 31.30
C PHE A 502 31.15 4.78 31.01
N LEU A 503 29.99 4.11 30.91
CA LEU A 503 28.69 4.72 30.73
C LEU A 503 27.87 4.53 32.00
N SER A 504 27.20 5.57 32.48
CA SER A 504 26.31 5.50 33.63
C SER A 504 24.97 6.21 33.41
N CYS A 505 23.92 5.64 34.02
CA CYS A 505 22.63 6.32 34.22
C CYS A 505 21.91 5.75 35.45
N PHE A 506 20.93 6.48 35.94
CA PHE A 506 20.00 6.01 36.93
C PHE A 506 18.69 5.58 36.26
N VAL A 507 18.17 4.44 36.70
CA VAL A 507 16.90 3.89 36.24
C VAL A 507 15.94 3.90 37.42
N GLN A 508 14.98 4.83 37.39
CA GLN A 508 13.96 4.98 38.41
C GLN A 508 12.76 4.09 38.04
N VAL A 509 12.46 3.15 38.93
CA VAL A 509 11.29 2.26 38.82
C VAL A 509 10.18 2.84 39.71
N PRO A 510 8.96 3.07 39.18
CA PRO A 510 7.84 3.57 39.97
C PRO A 510 7.47 2.64 41.12
N ASP A 511 7.04 3.21 42.25
CA ASP A 511 6.64 2.43 43.41
C ASP A 511 5.27 1.76 43.17
N GLY A 512 5.27 0.43 43.10
CA GLY A 512 4.07 -0.37 42.81
C GLY A 512 4.28 -1.89 42.94
N ALA A 513 3.84 -2.42 44.09
CA ALA A 513 3.46 -3.81 44.40
C ALA A 513 4.48 -4.99 44.36
N GLU A 514 5.68 -4.89 43.77
CA GLU A 514 6.71 -5.95 43.93
C GLU A 514 8.08 -5.38 44.33
N ARG A 515 8.80 -6.08 45.23
CA ARG A 515 10.14 -5.66 45.71
C ARG A 515 11.18 -5.63 44.59
N PHE A 516 10.98 -6.46 43.56
CA PHE A 516 11.84 -6.56 42.39
C PHE A 516 10.97 -6.73 41.13
N ARG A 517 11.31 -6.03 40.06
CA ARG A 517 10.69 -6.17 38.74
C ARG A 517 11.61 -6.99 37.84
N LYS A 518 11.16 -8.20 37.49
CA LYS A 518 11.91 -9.11 36.61
C LYS A 518 11.72 -8.78 35.14
N GLY A 519 12.77 -9.01 34.35
CA GLY A 519 12.77 -8.81 32.90
C GLY A 519 14.11 -9.19 32.29
N TYR A 520 14.45 -8.59 31.17
CA TYR A 520 15.77 -8.67 30.54
C TYR A 520 16.09 -7.37 29.80
N MET A 521 17.34 -7.19 29.41
CA MET A 521 17.86 -6.03 28.70
C MET A 521 18.19 -6.44 27.28
N ARG A 522 17.62 -5.76 26.29
CA ARG A 522 18.10 -5.88 24.92
C ARG A 522 19.24 -4.90 24.73
N ILE A 523 20.39 -5.39 24.26
CA ILE A 523 21.59 -4.58 24.10
C ILE A 523 21.96 -4.55 22.62
N GLN A 524 22.19 -3.35 22.11
CA GLN A 524 22.66 -3.13 20.75
C GLN A 524 24.06 -2.53 20.84
N SER A 525 25.08 -3.31 20.54
CA SER A 525 26.49 -2.86 20.60
C SER A 525 27.28 -3.44 19.44
N ASP A 526 28.12 -2.62 18.82
CA ASP A 526 29.13 -3.06 17.85
C ASP A 526 30.49 -3.38 18.49
N VAL A 527 30.60 -3.17 19.81
CA VAL A 527 31.79 -3.42 20.62
C VAL A 527 31.49 -4.33 21.82
N PRO A 528 32.50 -5.05 22.35
CA PRO A 528 32.34 -5.83 23.57
C PRO A 528 31.90 -4.95 24.74
N TYR A 529 31.02 -5.47 25.59
CA TYR A 529 30.50 -4.74 26.74
C TYR A 529 30.39 -5.60 28.01
N ALA A 530 30.31 -4.93 29.15
CA ALA A 530 29.98 -5.51 30.44
C ALA A 530 28.95 -4.63 31.16
N ILE A 531 27.88 -5.23 31.69
CA ILE A 531 26.80 -4.53 32.38
C ILE A 531 26.89 -4.76 33.87
N PHE A 532 26.73 -3.69 34.64
CA PHE A 532 26.61 -3.73 36.09
C PHE A 532 25.35 -3.01 36.52
N LEU A 533 24.64 -3.60 37.47
CA LEU A 533 23.42 -3.04 38.02
C LEU A 533 23.51 -3.05 39.55
N ASN A 534 23.42 -1.88 40.16
CA ASN A 534 23.52 -1.70 41.61
C ASN A 534 24.82 -2.29 42.22
N GLY A 535 25.94 -2.19 41.51
CA GLY A 535 27.24 -2.73 41.94
C GLY A 535 27.55 -4.14 41.47
N GLU A 536 26.52 -4.91 41.08
CA GLU A 536 26.66 -6.31 40.72
C GLU A 536 26.86 -6.49 39.22
N PHE A 537 27.78 -7.37 38.82
CA PHE A 537 27.98 -7.74 37.42
C PHE A 537 26.80 -8.59 36.93
N ILE A 538 26.27 -8.24 35.75
CA ILE A 538 25.19 -8.98 35.10
C ILE A 538 25.79 -9.77 33.92
N PRO A 539 26.00 -11.09 34.05
CA PRO A 539 26.70 -11.87 33.03
C PRO A 539 25.88 -12.07 31.76
N GLU A 540 24.55 -12.22 31.88
CA GLU A 540 23.64 -12.49 30.77
C GLU A 540 22.41 -11.56 30.83
N PRO A 541 22.62 -10.23 30.66
CA PRO A 541 21.55 -9.25 30.83
C PRO A 541 20.40 -9.45 29.82
N GLU A 542 20.67 -10.11 28.69
CA GLU A 542 19.67 -10.45 27.67
C GLU A 542 18.79 -11.66 28.01
N LEU A 543 19.13 -12.43 29.07
CA LEU A 543 18.36 -13.59 29.52
C LEU A 543 17.51 -13.29 30.76
N GLU A 544 18.10 -12.70 31.80
CA GLU A 544 17.36 -12.30 33.01
C GLU A 544 18.05 -11.12 33.71
N LEU A 545 17.25 -10.18 34.20
CA LEU A 545 17.63 -9.15 35.16
C LEU A 545 16.48 -8.86 36.13
N ALA A 546 16.82 -8.26 37.27
CA ALA A 546 15.85 -7.78 38.25
C ALA A 546 16.16 -6.34 38.67
N LEU A 547 15.21 -5.43 38.43
CA LEU A 547 15.28 -4.05 38.93
C LEU A 547 14.64 -3.96 40.31
N LYS A 548 15.24 -3.22 41.24
CA LYS A 548 14.64 -2.91 42.55
C LYS A 548 13.57 -1.83 42.38
N SER A 549 12.53 -1.83 43.21
CA SER A 549 11.63 -0.65 43.29
C SER A 549 12.45 0.59 43.67
N GLY A 550 12.11 1.73 43.10
CA GLY A 550 12.87 2.97 43.26
C GLY A 550 14.12 3.03 42.37
N LEU A 551 15.18 3.63 42.90
CA LEU A 551 16.39 3.97 42.14
C LEU A 551 17.29 2.75 41.90
N ASN A 552 17.64 2.51 40.64
CA ASN A 552 18.68 1.57 40.23
C ASN A 552 19.85 2.30 39.57
N ARG A 553 21.07 1.82 39.80
CA ARG A 553 22.32 2.38 39.25
C ARG A 553 22.83 1.48 38.14
N LEU A 554 22.78 1.95 36.90
CA LEU A 554 23.21 1.19 35.72
C LEU A 554 24.58 1.68 35.25
N ILE A 555 25.51 0.75 35.06
CA ILE A 555 26.81 1.00 34.44
C ILE A 555 26.98 0.05 33.25
N ALA A 556 27.44 0.58 32.12
CA ALA A 556 27.91 -0.20 30.99
C ALA A 556 29.38 0.14 30.72
N ILE A 557 30.22 -0.89 30.60
CA ILE A 557 31.60 -0.75 30.16
C ILE A 557 31.65 -1.17 28.71
N LEU A 558 32.16 -0.32 27.83
CA LEU A 558 32.36 -0.63 26.41
C LEU A 558 33.86 -0.68 26.10
N HIS A 559 34.30 -1.61 25.27
CA HIS A 559 35.70 -1.68 24.85
C HIS A 559 35.87 -1.13 23.44
N GLY A 560 36.44 0.08 23.32
CA GLY A 560 36.55 0.73 22.03
C GLY A 560 37.46 0.04 21.03
N ASN A 561 37.19 0.31 19.75
CA ASN A 561 37.89 -0.30 18.61
C ASN A 561 38.71 0.73 17.80
N GLY A 562 38.89 1.96 18.33
CA GLY A 562 39.59 3.05 17.67
C GLY A 562 38.74 3.89 16.71
N GLY A 563 37.46 3.54 16.52
CA GLY A 563 36.49 4.24 15.67
C GLY A 563 35.30 4.82 16.44
N ASN A 564 34.23 5.15 15.74
CA ASN A 564 32.96 5.47 16.39
C ASN A 564 32.30 4.18 16.88
N MET A 565 31.64 4.23 18.04
CA MET A 565 30.89 3.11 18.60
C MET A 565 29.41 3.48 18.73
N ASP A 566 28.54 2.52 18.47
CA ASP A 566 27.11 2.66 18.67
C ASP A 566 26.64 1.71 19.78
N PHE A 567 25.93 2.27 20.77
CA PHE A 567 25.46 1.52 21.92
C PHE A 567 24.03 1.89 22.31
N GLY A 568 23.16 0.90 22.49
CA GLY A 568 21.75 1.09 22.86
C GLY A 568 21.29 0.06 23.89
N LEU A 569 20.41 0.48 24.80
CA LEU A 569 19.91 -0.32 25.91
C LEU A 569 18.39 -0.18 26.04
N VAL A 570 17.67 -1.29 26.12
CA VAL A 570 16.21 -1.31 26.31
C VAL A 570 15.83 -2.31 27.39
N PHE A 571 14.96 -1.90 28.32
CA PHE A 571 14.41 -2.78 29.35
C PHE A 571 13.08 -3.40 28.91
N LEU A 572 12.98 -4.72 29.03
CA LEU A 572 11.83 -5.51 28.58
C LEU A 572 11.33 -6.40 29.72
N HIS A 573 10.01 -6.52 29.85
CA HIS A 573 9.36 -7.53 30.67
C HIS A 573 9.66 -8.94 30.14
N ALA A 574 9.46 -9.98 30.96
CA ALA A 574 9.72 -11.37 30.58
C ALA A 574 8.90 -11.85 29.36
N ASP A 575 7.77 -11.20 29.07
CA ASP A 575 6.94 -11.46 27.89
C ASP A 575 7.41 -10.72 26.61
N GLY A 576 8.51 -9.96 26.70
CA GLY A 576 9.09 -9.19 25.60
C GLY A 576 8.48 -7.79 25.39
N SER A 577 7.53 -7.36 26.24
CA SER A 577 6.98 -6.01 26.20
C SER A 577 7.91 -4.96 26.83
N TYR A 578 7.88 -3.72 26.36
CA TYR A 578 8.71 -2.62 26.90
C TYR A 578 8.30 -2.22 28.33
N MET A 579 9.28 -1.98 29.20
CA MET A 579 9.05 -1.33 30.50
C MET A 579 8.88 0.19 30.33
N LYS A 580 7.69 0.61 29.92
CA LYS A 580 7.38 1.99 29.46
C LYS A 580 7.32 3.05 30.55
N ASP A 581 7.31 2.64 31.80
CA ASP A 581 7.13 3.48 33.00
C ASP A 581 8.44 3.75 33.72
N LEU A 582 9.59 3.31 33.18
CA LEU A 582 10.90 3.65 33.71
C LEU A 582 11.26 5.09 33.39
N GLU A 583 11.87 5.78 34.35
CA GLU A 583 12.41 7.12 34.17
C GLU A 583 13.95 7.06 34.24
N TYR A 584 14.62 7.73 33.31
CA TYR A 584 16.08 7.75 33.22
C TYR A 584 16.62 9.08 33.69
N ARG A 585 17.56 9.05 34.64
CA ARG A 585 18.22 10.26 35.13
C ARG A 585 19.73 10.15 34.97
N MET A 586 20.39 11.28 34.72
CA MET A 586 21.85 11.35 34.67
C MET A 586 22.45 11.73 36.02
N THR A 587 21.70 12.44 36.86
CA THR A 587 22.08 12.88 38.22
C THR A 587 20.96 12.51 39.20
N LEU A 588 21.27 12.46 40.51
CA LEU A 588 20.27 12.16 41.54
C LEU A 588 19.29 13.32 41.76
N ASP A 589 19.83 14.53 41.86
CA ASP A 589 19.09 15.78 41.82
C ASP A 589 19.18 16.31 40.39
N GLU A 590 18.05 16.59 39.71
CA GLU A 590 18.02 17.19 38.37
C GLU A 590 18.64 18.60 38.40
N VAL A 591 19.97 18.67 38.39
CA VAL A 591 20.74 19.85 38.05
C VAL A 591 21.18 19.60 36.62
N GLU A 592 20.71 20.42 35.68
CA GLU A 592 21.24 20.41 34.32
C GLU A 592 22.78 20.52 34.42
N PRO A 593 23.56 19.56 33.89
CA PRO A 593 25.00 19.71 33.83
C PRO A 593 25.30 20.95 32.98
N LYS A 594 26.15 21.85 33.51
CA LYS A 594 26.50 23.12 32.85
C LYS A 594 27.25 22.94 31.55
#